data_AF-A0A3N5YQB4-F1
#
_entry.id   AF-A0A3N5YQB4-F1
#
_cell.length_a   1.000
_cell.length_b   1.000
_cell.length_c   1.000
_cell.angle_alpha   90.00
_cell.angle_beta   90.00
_cell.angle_gamma   90.00
#
_symmetry.space_group_name_H-M   'P 1'
#
loop_
_entity.id
_entity.type
_entity.pdbx_description
1 polymer ?
#
loop_
_entity_poly.entity_id
_entity_poly.type
_entity_poly.pdbx_seq_one_letter_code
_entity_poly.pdbx_strand_id
1 'polypeptide(L)' 'MIPSPQHISAASADLGIHGWQAAAVAELLAQEATVPFIARYRKEVTGSLDEVQITAVRDRLSHLAELDKRR' A
#
# COMPACT_ATOMS: atom_id res chain seq x y z
N MET A 1 2.86 -10.82 -2.23
CA MET A 1 3.61 -9.97 -1.27
C MET A 1 2.96 -10.13 0.10
N ILE A 2 3.69 -10.55 1.13
CA ILE A 2 3.09 -10.62 2.47
C ILE A 2 3.20 -9.22 3.11
N PRO A 3 2.09 -8.61 3.56
CA PRO A 3 2.13 -7.31 4.21
C PRO A 3 2.80 -7.43 5.58
N SER A 4 4.06 -6.99 5.68
CA SER A 4 4.75 -6.88 6.97
C SER A 4 4.27 -5.63 7.72
N PRO A 5 3.90 -5.72 9.02
CA PRO A 5 3.45 -4.58 9.81
C PRO A 5 4.46 -3.41 9.84
N GLN A 6 5.75 -3.74 9.81
CA GLN A 6 6.84 -2.74 9.77
C GLN A 6 6.81 -1.94 8.46
N HIS A 7 6.55 -2.60 7.32
CA HIS A 7 6.50 -1.92 6.02
C HIS A 7 5.27 -1.01 5.91
N ILE A 8 4.13 -1.45 6.45
CA ILE A 8 2.90 -0.64 6.50
C ILE A 8 3.14 0.64 7.30
N SER A 9 3.73 0.51 8.50
CA SER A 9 4.00 1.67 9.37
C SER A 9 4.98 2.66 8.74
N ALA A 10 6.05 2.17 8.11
CA ALA A 10 7.01 3.01 7.39
C ALA A 10 6.36 3.71 6.18
N ALA A 11 5.65 2.96 5.33
CA ALA A 11 4.98 3.52 4.15
C ALA A 11 3.92 4.57 4.53
N SER A 12 3.16 4.35 5.61
CA SER A 12 2.17 5.32 6.06
C SER A 12 2.80 6.62 6.55
N ALA A 13 3.92 6.52 7.28
CA ALA A 13 4.64 7.68 7.77
C ALA A 13 5.26 8.49 6.62
N ASP A 14 5.87 7.82 5.65
CA ASP A 14 6.54 8.46 4.51
C ASP A 14 5.56 9.17 3.57
N LEU A 15 4.37 8.59 3.40
CA LEU A 15 3.34 9.10 2.49
C LEU A 15 2.33 10.03 3.18
N GLY A 16 2.42 10.20 4.50
CA GLY A 16 1.50 11.04 5.28
C GLY A 16 0.06 10.54 5.27
N ILE A 17 -0.15 9.22 5.14
CA ILE A 17 -1.48 8.58 5.17
C ILE A 17 -1.67 7.80 6.47
N HIS A 18 -2.90 7.41 6.77
CA HIS A 18 -3.14 6.58 7.93
C HIS A 18 -2.63 5.14 7.71
N GLY A 19 -2.11 4.52 8.77
CA GLY A 19 -1.61 3.13 8.74
C GLY A 19 -2.66 2.12 8.25
N TRP A 20 -3.93 2.31 8.59
CA TRP A 20 -5.01 1.46 8.12
C TRP A 20 -5.26 1.60 6.60
N GLN A 21 -5.03 2.77 6.00
CA GLN A 21 -5.15 2.97 4.55
C GLN A 21 -4.01 2.24 3.82
N ALA A 22 -2.79 2.35 4.34
CA ALA A 22 -1.64 1.60 3.82
C ALA A 22 -1.86 0.08 3.95
N ALA A 23 -2.42 -0.38 5.08
CA ALA A 23 -2.78 -1.79 5.29
C ALA A 23 -3.83 -2.26 4.28
N ALA A 24 -4.91 -1.51 4.11
CA ALA A 24 -5.98 -1.83 3.16
C ALA A 24 -5.46 -1.96 1.71
N VAL A 25 -4.59 -1.03 1.28
CA VAL A 25 -3.95 -1.11 -0.03
C VAL A 25 -3.04 -2.34 -0.11
N ALA A 26 -2.24 -2.62 0.92
CA ALA A 26 -1.35 -3.78 0.95
C ALA A 26 -2.11 -5.11 0.86
N GLU A 27 -3.25 -5.24 1.56
CA GLU A 27 -4.11 -6.42 1.50
C GLU A 27 -4.72 -6.61 0.10
N LEU A 28 -5.22 -5.53 -0.51
CA LEU A 28 -5.77 -5.58 -1.86
C LEU A 28 -4.71 -5.97 -2.89
N LEU A 29 -3.50 -5.41 -2.78
CA LEU A 29 -2.36 -5.80 -3.62
C LEU A 29 -1.95 -7.27 -3.40
N ALA A 30 -2.07 -7.79 -2.17
CA ALA A 30 -1.82 -9.20 -1.88
C ALA A 30 -2.86 -10.13 -2.50
N GLN A 31 -4.10 -9.64 -2.69
CA GLN A 31 -5.18 -10.30 -3.43
C GLN A 31 -5.09 -10.10 -4.95
N GLU A 32 -3.92 -9.71 -5.46
CA GLU A 32 -3.68 -9.46 -6.89
C GLU A 32 -4.55 -8.34 -7.50
N ALA A 33 -5.13 -7.47 -6.67
CA ALA A 33 -5.85 -6.30 -7.15
C ALA A 33 -4.87 -5.29 -7.78
N THR A 34 -5.26 -4.71 -8.92
CA THR A 34 -4.44 -3.71 -9.61
C THR A 34 -4.71 -2.31 -9.08
N VAL A 35 -3.72 -1.43 -9.17
CA VAL A 35 -3.87 -0.01 -8.77
C VAL A 35 -5.10 0.68 -9.40
N PRO A 36 -5.34 0.61 -10.74
CA PRO A 36 -6.54 1.22 -11.33
C PRO A 36 -7.84 0.59 -10.83
N PHE A 37 -7.84 -0.71 -10.50
CA PHE A 37 -9.01 -1.36 -9.90
C PHE A 37 -9.27 -0.85 -8.49
N ILE A 38 -8.23 -0.76 -7.64
CA ILE A 38 -8.34 -0.27 -6.27
C ILE A 38 -8.82 1.19 -6.27
N ALA A 39 -8.20 2.02 -7.10
CA ALA A 39 -8.52 3.44 -7.23
C ALA A 39 -9.95 3.68 -7.73
N ARG A 40 -10.55 2.74 -8.48
CA ARG A 40 -11.90 2.91 -9.04
C ARG A 40 -13.00 2.22 -8.25
N TYR A 41 -12.73 1.06 -7.67
CA TYR A 41 -13.73 0.18 -7.05
C TYR A 41 -13.54 -0.05 -5.55
N ARG A 42 -12.44 0.44 -4.96
CA ARG A 42 -12.11 0.24 -3.53
C ARG A 42 -11.77 1.54 -2.80
N LYS A 43 -12.24 2.69 -3.30
CA LYS A 43 -12.04 3.99 -2.65
C LYS A 43 -12.55 4.01 -1.21
N GLU A 44 -13.72 3.45 -0.93
CA GLU A 44 -14.28 3.45 0.42
C GLU A 44 -13.41 2.67 1.42
N VAL A 45 -12.83 1.55 0.96
CA VAL A 45 -11.97 0.68 1.77
C VAL A 45 -10.61 1.31 2.05
N THR A 46 -10.10 2.14 1.11
CA THR A 46 -8.81 2.83 1.27
C THR A 46 -8.93 4.22 1.88
N GLY A 47 -10.13 4.70 2.22
CA GLY A 47 -10.31 6.07 2.73
C GLY A 47 -10.20 7.15 1.64
N SER A 48 -10.68 6.83 0.45
CA SER A 48 -10.70 7.67 -0.75
C SER A 48 -9.32 8.01 -1.33
N LEU A 49 -8.34 7.13 -1.16
CA LEU A 49 -7.05 7.28 -1.85
C LEU A 49 -7.23 7.30 -3.37
N ASP A 50 -6.55 8.23 -4.03
CA ASP A 50 -6.52 8.30 -5.49
C ASP A 50 -5.46 7.36 -6.09
N GLU A 51 -5.45 7.26 -7.41
CA GLU A 51 -4.56 6.37 -8.15
C GLU A 51 -3.07 6.68 -7.91
N VAL A 52 -2.72 7.96 -7.75
CA VAL A 52 -1.33 8.39 -7.49
C VAL A 52 -0.92 7.97 -6.09
N GLN A 53 -1.79 8.17 -5.10
CA GLN A 53 -1.54 7.74 -3.73
C GLN A 53 -1.41 6.21 -3.61
N ILE A 54 -2.30 5.44 -4.25
CA ILE A 54 -2.24 3.98 -4.24
C ILE A 54 -0.97 3.47 -4.93
N THR A 55 -0.58 4.12 -6.04
CA THR A 55 0.69 3.83 -6.73
C THR A 55 1.89 4.06 -5.80
N ALA A 56 1.91 5.19 -5.10
CA ALA A 56 2.98 5.52 -4.17
C ALA A 56 3.08 4.51 -3.01
N VAL A 57 1.95 4.06 -2.46
CA VAL A 57 1.91 3.01 -1.44
C VAL A 57 2.49 1.70 -1.96
N ARG A 58 2.05 1.24 -3.14
CA ARG A 58 2.56 0.02 -3.78
C ARG A 58 4.08 0.08 -3.97
N ASP A 59 4.58 1.18 -4.52
CA ASP A 59 6.00 1.34 -4.82
C ASP A 59 6.82 1.41 -3.54
N ARG A 60 6.33 2.11 -2.51
CA ARG A 60 7.01 2.21 -1.22
C ARG A 60 7.07 0.85 -0.51
N LEU A 61 5.96 0.14 -0.45
CA LEU A 61 5.91 -1.21 0.12
C LEU A 61 6.87 -2.13 -0.64
N SER A 62 6.87 -2.10 -1.97
CA SER A 62 7.71 -2.95 -2.80
C SER A 62 9.19 -2.66 -2.56
N HIS A 63 9.56 -1.38 -2.51
CA HIS A 63 10.93 -0.97 -2.18
C HIS A 63 11.36 -1.45 -0.80
N LEU A 64 10.51 -1.31 0.23
CA LEU A 64 10.82 -1.79 1.59
C LEU A 64 11.01 -3.31 1.62
N ALA A 65 10.17 -4.07 0.92
CA ALA A 65 10.32 -5.52 0.83
C ALA A 65 11.60 -5.95 0.09
N GLU A 66 12.01 -5.23 -0.95
CA GLU A 66 13.29 -5.50 -1.64
C GLU A 66 14.50 -5.16 -0.77
N LEU A 67 14.42 -4.11 0.05
CA LEU A 67 15.46 -3.81 1.03
C LEU A 67 15.56 -4.88 2.12
N ASP A 68 14.42 -5.36 2.60
CA ASP A 68 14.35 -6.43 3.62
C ASP A 68 14.93 -7.75 3.11
N LYS A 69 14.62 -8.14 1.85
CA LYS A 69 15.20 -9.34 1.21
C LYS A 69 16.73 -9.30 1.04
N ARG A 70 17.32 -8.09 0.96
CA ARG A 70 18.77 -7.91 0.80
C ARG A 70 19.51 -7.90 2.14
N ARG A 71 18.77 -7.89 3.25
CA ARG A 71 19.29 -7.79 4.61
C ARG A 71 19.42 -9.16 5.26
#